data_AF-A0A660LAD9-F1
#
_entry.id   AF-A0A660LAD9-F1
#
_cell.length_a   1.000
_cell.length_b   1.000
_cell.length_c   1.000
_cell.angle_alpha   90.00
_cell.angle_beta   90.00
_cell.angle_gamma   90.00
#
_symmetry.space_group_name_H-M   'P 1'
#
loop_
_entity.id
_entity.type
_entity.pdbx_description
1 polymer ?
#
loop_
_entity_poly.entity_id
_entity_poly.type
_entity_poly.pdbx_seq_one_letter_code
_entity_poly.pdbx_strand_id
1 'polypeptide(L)' 'MRRGRVDRTLVVAGLATIALGALLLLDRLGSIDLRFDYLAPAILAAIGIVLISAGLS' A
#
# COMPACT_ATOMS: atom_id res chain seq x y z
N MET A 1 -12.57 -11.08 -26.23
CA MET A 1 -12.40 -10.51 -24.88
C MET A 1 -11.90 -11.62 -23.95
N ARG A 2 -10.58 -11.75 -23.75
CA ARG A 2 -10.05 -12.69 -22.74
C ARG A 2 -10.64 -12.26 -21.39
N ARG A 3 -11.30 -13.17 -20.67
CA ARG A 3 -11.63 -12.96 -19.26
C ARG A 3 -10.30 -12.76 -18.54
N GLY A 4 -9.88 -11.50 -18.42
CA GLY A 4 -8.65 -11.11 -17.78
C GLY A 4 -8.78 -11.54 -16.33
N ARG A 5 -8.07 -12.61 -15.97
CA ARG A 5 -7.98 -13.04 -14.58
C ARG A 5 -7.42 -11.84 -13.84
N VAL A 6 -8.25 -11.20 -13.01
CA VAL A 6 -7.83 -10.04 -12.22
C VAL A 6 -6.63 -10.49 -11.41
N ASP A 7 -5.48 -9.89 -11.68
CA ASP A 7 -4.25 -10.22 -10.98
C ASP A 7 -4.39 -9.68 -9.56
N ARG A 8 -4.58 -10.60 -8.61
CA ARG A 8 -4.75 -10.28 -7.19
C ARG A 8 -3.59 -9.44 -6.67
N THR A 9 -2.38 -9.71 -7.17
CA THR A 9 -1.17 -8.97 -6.80
C THR A 9 -1.25 -7.51 -7.24
N LEU A 10 -1.72 -7.24 -8.46
CA LEU A 10 -1.91 -5.87 -8.94
C LEU A 10 -2.99 -5.12 -8.16
N VAL A 11 -4.07 -5.80 -7.78
CA VAL A 11 -5.12 -5.21 -6.93
C VAL A 11 -4.56 -4.86 -5.55
N VAL A 12 -3.82 -5.77 -4.92
CA VAL A 12 -3.23 -5.55 -3.60
C VAL A 12 -2.16 -4.45 -3.65
N ALA A 13 -1.34 -4.40 -4.70
CA ALA A 13 -0.37 -3.32 -4.91
C ALA A 13 -1.03 -1.95 -5.06
N GLY A 14 -2.12 -1.87 -5.82
CA GLY A 14 -2.91 -0.65 -5.94
C GLY A 14 -3.49 -0.22 -4.59
N LEU A 15 -4.06 -1.17 -3.84
CA LEU A 15 -4.64 -0.90 -2.51
C LEU A 15 -3.59 -0.40 -1.52
N ALA A 16 -2.41 -1.02 -1.50
CA ALA A 16 -1.28 -0.61 -0.66
C ALA A 16 -0.79 0.80 -1.02
N THR A 17 -0.76 1.12 -2.32
CA THR A 17 -0.37 2.45 -2.81
C THR A 17 -1.37 3.53 -2.40
N ILE A 18 -2.68 3.23 -2.49
CA ILE A 18 -3.74 4.13 -2.01
C ILE A 18 -3.61 4.35 -0.50
N ALA A 19 -3.38 3.30 0.27
CA ALA A 19 -3.20 3.40 1.72
C ALA A 19 -2.01 4.28 2.11
N LEU A 20 -0.85 4.11 1.44
CA LEU A 20 0.33 4.97 1.65
C LEU A 20 0.06 6.42 1.24
N GLY A 21 -0.60 6.64 0.10
CA GLY A 21 -0.97 7.97 -0.37
C GLY A 21 -1.93 8.69 0.58
N ALA A 22 -2.91 7.96 1.14
CA ALA A 22 -3.82 8.49 2.15
C ALA A 22 -3.08 8.87 3.44
N LEU A 23 -2.13 8.04 3.89
CA LEU A 23 -1.29 8.33 5.05
C LEU A 23 -0.51 9.64 4.86
N LEU A 24 0.13 9.81 3.69
CA LEU A 24 0.88 11.02 3.34
C LEU A 24 -0.01 12.25 3.20
N LEU A 25 -1.22 12.09 2.66
CA LEU A 25 -2.18 13.19 2.56
C LEU A 25 -2.63 13.65 3.96
N LEU A 26 -2.85 12.72 4.87
CA LEU A 26 -3.30 12.99 6.23
C LEU A 26 -2.20 13.65 7.08
N ASP A 27 -0.94 13.27 6.82
CA ASP A 27 0.25 13.97 7.32
C ASP A 27 0.32 15.42 6.81
N ARG A 28 0.17 15.61 5.49
CA ARG A 28 0.18 16.94 4.89
C ARG A 28 -0.94 17.85 5.37
N LEU A 29 -2.07 17.28 5.75
CA LEU A 29 -3.20 18.03 6.32
C LEU A 29 -2.95 18.45 7.78
N GLY A 30 -1.83 18.02 8.39
CA GLY A 30 -1.49 18.27 9.79
C GLY A 30 -2.39 17.51 10.76
N SER A 31 -3.13 16.50 10.28
CA SER A 31 -4.04 15.71 11.11
C SER A 31 -3.31 14.60 11.86
N ILE A 32 -2.15 14.15 11.35
CA ILE A 32 -1.30 13.13 11.98
C ILE A 32 0.15 13.57 11.79
N ASP A 33 0.96 13.53 12.84
CA ASP A 33 2.40 13.78 12.75
C ASP A 33 3.09 12.48 12.25
N LEU A 34 3.24 12.29 10.94
CA LEU A 34 4.07 11.19 10.40
C LEU A 34 5.53 11.62 10.48
N ARG A 35 6.11 11.51 11.68
CA ARG A 35 7.57 11.46 11.83
C ARG A 35 8.12 10.29 11.02
N PHE A 36 9.38 10.40 10.59
CA PHE A 36 10.12 9.32 9.91
C PHE A 36 10.04 7.97 10.65
N ASP A 37 9.86 7.98 11.98
CA ASP A 37 9.59 6.79 12.82
C ASP A 37 8.37 5.98 12.37
N TYR A 38 7.32 6.61 11.84
CA TYR A 38 6.07 5.95 11.44
C TYR A 38 5.96 5.73 9.92
N LEU A 39 6.63 6.56 9.12
CA LEU A 39 6.59 6.43 7.67
C LEU A 39 7.37 5.19 7.17
N ALA A 40 8.54 4.93 7.75
CA ALA A 40 9.35 3.76 7.41
C ALA A 40 8.62 2.42 7.68
N PRO A 41 8.03 2.17 8.87
CA PRO A 41 7.26 0.95 9.10
C PRO A 41 5.99 0.86 8.25
N ALA A 42 5.34 1.98 7.92
CA ALA A 42 4.18 1.97 7.02
C ALA A 42 4.55 1.51 5.60
N ILE A 43 5.68 2.00 5.06
CA ILE A 43 6.20 1.56 3.75
C ILE A 43 6.58 0.07 3.79
N LEU A 44 7.25 -0.38 4.85
CA LEU A 44 7.61 -1.78 5.04
C LEU A 44 6.38 -2.70 5.12
N ALA A 45 5.33 -2.27 5.84
CA ALA A 45 4.07 -3.00 5.91
C ALA A 45 3.39 -3.10 4.54
N ALA A 46 3.37 -2.01 3.77
CA ALA A 46 2.83 -2.00 2.41
C ALA A 46 3.60 -2.96 1.49
N ILE A 47 4.94 -2.95 1.53
CA ILE A 47 5.79 -3.89 0.77
C ILE A 47 5.51 -5.33 1.17
N GLY A 48 5.40 -5.62 2.47
CA GLY A 48 5.09 -6.95 2.99
C GLY A 48 3.74 -7.48 2.50
N ILE A 49 2.70 -6.64 2.52
CA ILE A 49 1.36 -7.01 2.01
C ILE A 49 1.41 -7.37 0.52
N VAL A 50 2.15 -6.61 -0.28
CA VAL A 50 2.31 -6.87 -1.72
C VAL A 50 3.10 -8.17 -1.96
N LEU A 51 4.18 -8.40 -1.22
CA LEU A 51 4.99 -9.63 -1.33
C LEU A 51 4.19 -10.87 -0.93
N ILE A 52 3.39 -10.79 0.15
CA ILE A 52 2.50 -11.88 0.56
C ILE A 52 1.50 -12.18 -0.55
N SER A 53 0.88 -11.16 -1.14
CA SER A 53 -0.06 -11.39 -2.25
C SER A 53 0.61 -11.95 -3.51
N ALA A 54 1.84 -11.54 -3.80
CA ALA A 54 2.61 -12.06 -4.92
C ALA A 54 2.98 -13.54 -4.71
N GLY A 55 3.37 -13.93 -3.50
CA GLY A 55 3.69 -15.32 -3.16
C GLY A 55 2.47 -16.25 -3.07
N LEU A 56 1.27 -15.70 -2.89
CA LEU A 56 0.01 -16.45 -2.83
C LEU A 56 -0.71 -16.60 -4.18
N SER A 57 -0.16 -16.02 -5.25
CA SER A 57 -0.76 -16.00 -6.60
C SER A 57 -0.26 -17.11 -7.52
#